data_AF-A0A4Y9FQ75-F1
#
_entry.id   AF-A0A4Y9FQ75-F1
#
_cell.length_a   1.000
_cell.length_b   1.000
_cell.length_c   1.000
_cell.angle_alpha   90.00
_cell.angle_beta   90.00
_cell.angle_gamma   90.00
#
_symmetry.space_group_name_H-M   'P 1'
#
loop_
_entity.id
_entity.type
_entity.pdbx_description
1 polymer ?
#
loop_
_entity_poly.entity_id
_entity_poly.type
_entity_poly.pdbx_seq_one_letter_code
_entity_poly.pdbx_strand_id
1 'polypeptide(L)'
;MSVFSDSYIAANASNFPAESIPALRQRLEGLDESQTSYVLATELKNPTTALIFSILLGGFGADRFYIGQIGLGVAKLCLSWLTFGIWGLVDWFLIMGAAKRANLERINMALMAASYSRQ
;
A
#
# COMPACT_ATOMS: atom_id res chain seq x y z
N MET A 1 -10.07 22.87 5.87
CA MET A 1 -8.83 22.20 6.26
C MET A 1 -9.02 21.56 7.62
N SER A 2 -9.24 20.24 7.65
CA SER A 2 -9.36 19.51 8.92
C SER A 2 -7.96 19.16 9.43
N VAL A 3 -7.68 19.47 10.71
CA VAL A 3 -6.39 19.18 11.37
C VAL A 3 -6.04 17.68 11.27
N PHE A 4 -7.07 16.83 11.28
CA PHE A 4 -6.93 15.39 11.07
C PHE A 4 -6.34 15.05 9.70
N SER A 5 -6.89 15.59 8.61
CA SER A 5 -6.41 15.25 7.26
C SER A 5 -4.94 15.63 7.06
N ASP A 6 -4.53 16.81 7.54
CA ASP A 6 -3.14 17.27 7.46
C ASP A 6 -2.19 16.39 8.27
N SER A 7 -2.55 16.06 9.52
CA SER A 7 -1.74 15.21 10.39
C SER A 7 -1.64 13.77 9.88
N TYR A 8 -2.74 13.20 9.38
CA TYR A 8 -2.75 11.85 8.83
C TYR A 8 -1.90 11.73 7.56
N ILE A 9 -2.01 12.71 6.65
CA ILE A 9 -1.19 12.75 5.44
C ILE A 9 0.27 12.94 5.80
N ALA A 10 0.61 13.83 6.74
CA ALA A 10 1.99 14.04 7.16
C ALA A 10 2.63 12.77 7.74
N ALA A 11 1.89 12.02 8.58
CA ALA A 11 2.37 10.78 9.18
C ALA A 11 2.56 9.64 8.15
N ASN A 12 1.78 9.64 7.06
CA ASN A 12 1.70 8.51 6.14
C ASN A 12 2.08 8.86 4.69
N ALA A 13 2.62 10.05 4.42
CA ALA A 13 2.93 10.53 3.07
C ALA A 13 3.83 9.57 2.26
N SER A 14 4.79 8.93 2.93
CA SER A 14 5.71 7.96 2.31
C SER A 14 5.00 6.67 1.86
N ASN A 15 3.89 6.31 2.52
CA ASN A 15 3.12 5.09 2.26
C ASN A 15 2.18 5.21 1.05
N PHE A 16 2.00 6.40 0.50
CA PHE A 16 1.10 6.66 -0.64
C PHE A 16 1.84 7.14 -1.90
N PRO A 17 1.23 6.99 -3.08
CA PRO A 17 1.64 7.67 -4.31
C PRO A 17 1.38 9.18 -4.21
N ALA A 18 2.35 9.99 -4.65
CA ALA A 18 2.27 11.45 -4.56
C ALA A 18 1.06 12.02 -5.32
N GLU A 19 0.72 11.41 -6.45
CA GLU A 19 -0.44 11.75 -7.28
C GLU A 19 -1.80 11.56 -6.58
N SER A 20 -1.88 10.69 -5.56
CA SER A 20 -3.12 10.40 -4.85
C SER A 20 -3.34 11.25 -3.60
N ILE A 21 -2.32 11.96 -3.13
CA ILE A 21 -2.38 12.78 -1.90
C ILE A 21 -3.49 13.83 -1.94
N PRO A 22 -3.70 14.58 -3.03
CA PRO A 22 -4.78 15.56 -3.10
C PRO A 22 -6.16 14.92 -3.01
N ALA A 23 -6.36 13.79 -3.71
CA ALA A 23 -7.62 13.05 -3.69
C ALA A 23 -7.91 12.41 -2.32
N LEU A 24 -6.88 11.86 -1.66
CA LEU A 24 -6.97 11.35 -0.29
C LEU A 24 -7.35 12.45 0.69
N ARG A 25 -6.69 13.62 0.62
CA ARG A 25 -7.00 14.78 1.46
C ARG A 25 -8.47 15.15 1.38
N GLN A 26 -9.02 15.29 0.18
CA GLN A 26 -10.44 15.62 -0.01
C GLN A 26 -11.37 14.58 0.61
N ARG A 27 -11.03 13.29 0.49
CA ARG A 27 -11.80 12.20 1.11
C ARG A 27 -11.72 12.22 2.63
N LEU A 28 -10.53 12.46 3.18
CA LEU A 28 -10.29 12.54 4.62
C LEU A 28 -10.98 13.76 5.26
N GLU A 29 -11.08 14.88 4.55
CA GLU A 29 -11.80 16.07 5.01
C GLU A 29 -13.31 15.84 5.13
N GLY A 30 -13.89 14.95 4.32
CA GLY A 30 -15.30 14.60 4.35
C GLY A 30 -15.69 13.53 5.36
N LEU A 31 -14.75 13.04 6.18
CA LEU A 31 -15.00 11.98 7.14
C LEU A 31 -15.64 12.49 8.43
N ASP A 32 -16.52 11.67 8.97
CA ASP A 32 -17.08 11.82 10.31
C ASP A 32 -16.16 11.18 11.36
N GLU A 33 -16.35 11.47 12.64
CA GLU A 33 -15.48 11.01 13.74
C GLU A 33 -15.44 9.46 13.84
N SER A 34 -16.58 8.81 13.58
CA SER A 34 -16.67 7.35 13.47
C SER A 34 -15.77 6.79 12.35
N GLN A 35 -15.82 7.40 11.17
CA GLN A 35 -15.08 7.02 9.96
C GLN A 35 -13.57 7.23 10.12
N THR A 36 -13.22 8.31 10.82
CA THR A 36 -11.84 8.66 11.18
C THR A 36 -11.19 7.52 11.98
N SER A 37 -11.93 6.93 12.92
CA SER A 37 -11.46 5.80 13.73
C SER A 37 -11.18 4.55 12.88
N TYR A 38 -12.01 4.27 11.88
CA TYR A 38 -11.79 3.15 10.94
C TYR A 38 -10.55 3.36 10.05
N VAL A 39 -10.32 4.58 9.59
CA VAL A 39 -9.13 4.92 8.76
C VAL A 39 -7.84 4.83 9.59
N LEU A 40 -7.89 5.26 10.85
CA LEU A 40 -6.76 5.13 11.78
C LEU A 40 -6.44 3.66 12.12
N ALA A 41 -7.45 2.81 12.16
CA ALA A 41 -7.27 1.37 12.37
C ALA A 41 -6.71 0.63 11.14
N THR A 42 -6.63 1.28 9.98
CA THR A 42 -6.10 0.65 8.76
C THR A 42 -4.58 0.54 8.81
N GLU A 43 -4.08 -0.69 8.80
CA GLU A 43 -2.63 -0.94 8.74
C GLU A 43 -2.06 -0.63 7.35
N LEU A 44 -1.17 0.35 7.30
CA LEU A 44 -0.39 0.67 6.11
C LEU A 44 0.95 -0.08 6.15
N LYS A 45 1.35 -0.65 5.01
CA LYS A 45 2.63 -1.37 4.88
C LYS A 45 3.69 -0.43 4.35
N ASN A 46 4.89 -0.46 4.94
CA ASN A 46 5.94 0.47 4.55
C ASN A 46 6.60 0.03 3.23
N PRO A 47 6.62 0.88 2.18
CA PRO A 47 7.21 0.54 0.89
C PRO A 47 8.72 0.30 0.97
N THR A 48 9.42 0.93 1.91
CA THR A 48 10.85 0.69 2.16
C THR A 48 11.08 -0.71 2.73
N THR A 49 10.20 -1.18 3.63
CA THR A 49 10.27 -2.57 4.14
C THR A 49 10.02 -3.58 3.02
N ALA A 50 9.09 -3.29 2.11
CA ALA A 50 8.86 -4.11 0.92
C ALA A 50 10.10 -4.15 0.00
N LEU A 51 10.81 -3.02 -0.16
CA LEU A 51 12.07 -2.95 -0.90
C LEU A 51 13.15 -3.81 -0.23
N ILE A 52 13.32 -3.71 1.10
CA ILE A 52 14.28 -4.52 1.87
C ILE A 52 14.01 -6.01 1.67
N PHE A 53 12.74 -6.44 1.72
CA PHE A 53 12.37 -7.81 1.43
C PHE A 53 12.63 -8.20 -0.03
N SER A 54 12.48 -7.28 -0.98
CA SER A 54 12.80 -7.55 -2.40
C SER A 54 14.31 -7.70 -2.63
N ILE A 55 15.15 -7.01 -1.86
CA ILE A 55 16.62 -7.13 -1.94
C ILE A 55 17.10 -8.44 -1.29
N LEU A 56 16.60 -8.76 -0.10
CA LEU A 56 17.07 -9.92 0.68
C LEU A 56 16.41 -11.23 0.25
N LEU A 57 15.15 -11.18 -0.18
CA LEU A 57 14.27 -12.33 -0.42
C LEU A 57 13.50 -12.23 -1.74
N GLY A 58 13.89 -11.32 -2.66
CA GLY A 58 13.16 -11.09 -3.91
C GLY A 58 13.13 -12.28 -4.87
N GLY A 59 14.15 -13.15 -4.81
CA GLY A 59 14.15 -14.43 -5.52
C GLY A 59 13.09 -15.42 -5.01
N PHE A 60 12.64 -15.25 -3.76
CA PHE A 60 11.55 -16.02 -3.16
C PHE A 60 10.19 -15.31 -3.22
N GLY A 61 10.11 -14.10 -3.78
CA GLY A 61 8.87 -13.32 -3.87
C GLY A 61 8.33 -12.78 -2.54
N ALA A 62 9.14 -12.77 -1.47
CA ALA A 62 8.73 -12.32 -0.12
C ALA A 62 8.19 -10.88 -0.10
N ASP A 63 8.68 -10.04 -0.99
CA ASP A 63 8.21 -8.67 -1.18
C ASP A 63 6.72 -8.59 -1.57
N ARG A 64 6.26 -9.50 -2.45
CA ARG A 64 4.84 -9.57 -2.87
C ARG A 64 3.97 -10.21 -1.80
N PHE A 65 4.49 -11.21 -1.09
CA PHE A 65 3.81 -11.79 0.07
C PHE A 65 3.58 -10.74 1.16
N TYR A 66 4.57 -9.88 1.43
CA TYR A 66 4.44 -8.79 2.42
C TYR A 66 3.34 -7.77 2.07
N ILE A 67 3.21 -7.43 0.79
CA ILE A 67 2.18 -6.47 0.34
C ILE A 67 0.78 -7.13 0.30
N GLY A 68 0.68 -8.45 0.40
CA GLY A 68 -0.57 -9.22 0.33
C GLY A 68 -0.91 -9.72 -1.08
N GLN A 69 0.01 -9.59 -2.03
CA GLN A 69 -0.14 -10.08 -3.41
C GLN A 69 0.37 -11.52 -3.54
N ILE A 70 -0.28 -12.45 -2.82
CA ILE A 70 0.14 -13.86 -2.71
C ILE A 70 0.22 -14.53 -4.09
N GLY A 71 -0.78 -14.34 -4.96
CA GLY A 71 -0.80 -14.93 -6.31
C GLY A 71 0.34 -14.45 -7.21
N LEU A 72 0.70 -13.16 -7.13
CA LEU A 72 1.85 -12.61 -7.85
C LEU A 72 3.18 -13.10 -7.26
N GLY A 73 3.26 -13.31 -5.94
CA GLY A 73 4.43 -13.90 -5.28
C GLY A 73 4.70 -15.33 -5.76
N VAL A 74 3.65 -16.15 -5.89
CA VAL A 74 3.77 -17.52 -6.44
C VAL A 74 4.14 -17.50 -7.93
N ALA A 75 3.54 -16.62 -8.73
CA ALA A 75 3.94 -16.45 -10.14
C ALA A 75 5.42 -16.06 -10.25
N LYS A 76 5.90 -15.17 -9.38
CA LYS A 76 7.31 -14.78 -9.30
C LYS A 76 8.22 -15.95 -8.97
N LEU A 77 7.84 -16.81 -8.03
CA LEU A 77 8.59 -18.02 -7.69
C LEU A 77 8.75 -18.96 -8.89
N CYS A 78 7.68 -19.17 -9.66
CA CYS A 78 7.74 -19.98 -10.88
C CYS A 78 8.55 -19.31 -12.00
N LEU A 79 8.40 -18.00 -12.20
CA LEU A 79 9.12 -17.26 -13.25
C LEU A 79 10.58 -16.95 -12.88
N SER A 80 10.94 -16.87 -11.60
CA SER A 80 12.31 -16.58 -11.17
C SER A 80 13.26 -17.72 -11.52
N TRP A 81 12.75 -18.96 -11.60
CA TRP A 81 13.51 -20.09 -12.14
C TRP A 81 13.74 -20.00 -13.65
N LEU A 82 12.79 -19.40 -14.38
CA LEU A 82 12.83 -19.28 -15.85
C LEU A 82 13.68 -18.08 -16.33
N THR A 83 13.77 -17.01 -15.54
CA THR A 83 14.35 -15.71 -15.96
C THR A 83 15.79 -15.47 -15.49
N PHE A 84 16.44 -16.48 -14.87
CA PHE A 84 17.85 -16.43 -14.44
C PHE A 84 18.23 -15.17 -13.62
N GLY A 85 17.29 -14.65 -12.82
CA GLY A 85 17.53 -13.51 -11.91
C GLY A 85 17.30 -12.11 -12.48
N ILE A 86 17.03 -11.95 -13.79
CA ILE A 86 16.79 -10.63 -14.41
C ILE A 86 15.48 -9.99 -13.91
N TRP A 87 14.48 -10.81 -13.59
CA TRP A 87 13.19 -10.35 -13.09
C TRP A 87 13.28 -9.59 -11.76
N GLY A 88 14.24 -9.94 -10.91
CA GLY A 88 14.48 -9.26 -9.63
C GLY A 88 14.85 -7.79 -9.79
N LEU A 89 15.67 -7.47 -10.80
CA LEU A 89 16.09 -6.08 -11.09
C LEU A 89 14.92 -5.18 -11.46
N VAL A 90 14.02 -5.68 -12.30
CA VAL A 90 12.81 -4.94 -12.72
C VAL A 90 11.85 -4.79 -11.53
N ASP A 91 11.76 -5.81 -10.69
CA ASP A 91 10.88 -5.77 -9.54
C ASP A 91 11.33 -4.78 -8.46
N TRP A 92 12.63 -4.55 -8.27
CA TRP A 92 13.14 -3.54 -7.34
C TRP A 92 12.58 -2.14 -7.61
N PHE A 93 12.39 -1.78 -8.88
CA PHE A 93 11.78 -0.50 -9.26
C PHE A 93 10.25 -0.51 -9.13
N LEU A 94 9.61 -1.66 -9.37
CA LEU A 94 8.14 -1.78 -9.35
C LEU A 94 7.56 -1.94 -7.94
N ILE A 95 8.31 -2.50 -6.99
CA ILE A 95 7.78 -2.91 -5.69
C ILE A 95 7.33 -1.74 -4.82
N MET A 96 8.07 -0.63 -4.84
CA MET A 96 7.69 0.57 -4.08
C MET A 96 6.35 1.15 -4.57
N GLY A 97 6.15 1.20 -5.89
CA GLY A 97 4.90 1.64 -6.49
C GLY A 97 3.76 0.69 -6.16
N ALA A 98 4.00 -0.63 -6.22
CA ALA A 98 3.02 -1.64 -5.86
C ALA A 98 2.60 -1.57 -4.38
N ALA A 99 3.55 -1.39 -3.46
CA ALA A 99 3.27 -1.24 -2.03
C ALA A 99 2.40 -0.01 -1.76
N LYS A 100 2.75 1.13 -2.37
CA LYS A 100 1.99 2.38 -2.26
C LYS A 100 0.56 2.23 -2.81
N ARG A 101 0.39 1.54 -3.95
CA ARG A 101 -0.94 1.27 -4.54
C ARG A 101 -1.78 0.35 -3.64
N ALA A 102 -1.20 -0.71 -3.09
CA ALA A 102 -1.90 -1.61 -2.17
C ALA A 102 -2.37 -0.88 -0.90
N ASN A 103 -1.56 0.05 -0.38
CA ASN A 103 -1.95 0.90 0.74
C ASN A 103 -3.14 1.81 0.42
N LEU A 104 -3.17 2.39 -0.79
CA LEU A 104 -4.34 3.16 -1.25
C LEU A 104 -5.59 2.30 -1.35
N GLU A 105 -5.47 1.10 -1.90
CA GLU A 105 -6.60 0.17 -1.99
C GLU A 105 -7.16 -0.17 -0.61
N ARG A 106 -6.29 -0.45 0.38
CA ARG A 106 -6.71 -0.68 1.77
C ARG A 106 -7.50 0.48 2.36
N ILE A 107 -7.02 1.71 2.19
CA ILE A 107 -7.75 2.89 2.68
C ILE A 107 -9.06 3.06 1.95
N ASN A 108 -9.07 2.91 0.62
CA ASN A 108 -10.31 3.02 -0.14
C ASN A 108 -11.35 1.99 0.30
N MET A 109 -10.92 0.75 0.60
CA MET A 109 -11.77 -0.27 1.18
C MET A 109 -12.27 0.12 2.57
N ALA A 110 -11.40 0.64 3.43
CA ALA A 110 -11.79 1.09 4.78
C ALA A 110 -12.79 2.25 4.72
N LEU A 111 -12.57 3.23 3.84
CA LEU A 111 -13.47 4.35 3.59
C LEU A 111 -14.84 3.87 3.06
N MET A 112 -14.85 2.91 2.13
CA MET A 112 -16.09 2.33 1.61
C MET A 112 -16.85 1.56 2.68
N ALA A 113 -16.16 0.71 3.46
CA ALA A 113 -16.77 -0.05 4.54
C ALA A 113 -17.37 0.85 5.62
N ALA A 114 -16.66 1.92 5.97
CA ALA A 114 -17.13 2.90 6.93
C ALA A 114 -18.34 3.69 6.37
N SER A 115 -18.37 4.01 5.07
CA SER A 115 -19.53 4.70 4.47
C SER A 115 -20.81 3.83 4.46
N TYR A 116 -20.65 2.50 4.40
CA TYR A 116 -21.75 1.55 4.41
C TYR A 116 -22.37 1.40 5.81
N SER A 117 -21.59 1.53 6.88
CA SER A 117 -22.10 1.44 8.27
C SER A 117 -22.99 2.62 8.69
N ARG A 118 -23.32 3.52 7.74
CA ARG A 118 -24.18 4.69 7.92
C ARG A 118 -25.62 4.44 7.45
N GLN A 119 -25.88 3.35 6.72
CA GLN A 119 -27.21 2.87 6.34
C GLN A 119 -27.73 1.86 7.36
#